data_AF-A0A0C3KR21-F1
#
_entry.id   AF-A0A0C3KR21-F1
#
_cell.length_a   1.000
_cell.length_b   1.000
_cell.length_c   1.000
_cell.angle_alpha   90.00
_cell.angle_beta   90.00
_cell.angle_gamma   90.00
#
_symmetry.space_group_name_H-M   'P 1'
#
loop_
_entity.id
_entity.type
_entity.pdbx_description
1 polymer ?
#
loop_
_entity_poly.entity_id
_entity_poly.type
_entity_poly.pdbx_seq_one_letter_code
_entity_poly.pdbx_strand_id
1 'polypeptide(L)'
;MSYIIPCRHFHSTEVAPDTLHATLFVFDSQCGFVEFAPVLGPVDLASSTQPRDPAGVMPAALANMVDTMHSWEKLMEEGQQHSEHAEWEHALRAFNKALNLCESVPGFPNPVRYKHQVSGQLGNTNRQFGRYEQARDILEKALEEMGPESSEHIEFCGELGVVYRHMNHFEDAKLAKE
;
A
#
# COMPACT_ATOMS: atom_id res chain seq x y z
N MET A 1 -13.41 -9.59 -22.78
CA MET A 1 -14.58 -9.08 -23.51
C MET A 1 -14.78 -7.63 -23.05
N SER A 2 -14.53 -6.65 -23.90
CA SER A 2 -14.63 -5.22 -23.54
C SER A 2 -16.06 -4.74 -23.75
N TYR A 3 -16.68 -4.26 -22.69
CA TYR A 3 -18.03 -3.68 -22.71
C TYR A 3 -17.90 -2.15 -22.72
N ILE A 4 -18.48 -1.47 -23.71
CA ILE A 4 -18.36 -0.01 -23.91
C ILE A 4 -19.76 0.59 -23.90
N ILE A 5 -20.00 1.57 -23.03
CA ILE A 5 -21.25 2.35 -22.98
C ILE A 5 -21.03 3.68 -23.69
N PRO A 6 -21.69 3.95 -24.83
CA PRO A 6 -21.58 5.22 -25.53
C PRO A 6 -22.12 6.40 -24.71
N CYS A 7 -21.61 7.61 -25.00
CA CYS A 7 -22.09 8.82 -24.34
C CYS A 7 -23.61 9.00 -24.51
N ARG A 8 -24.29 9.43 -23.43
CA ARG A 8 -25.75 9.67 -23.35
C ARG A 8 -26.63 8.45 -23.68
N HIS A 9 -26.10 7.24 -23.60
CA HIS A 9 -26.89 6.03 -23.73
C HIS A 9 -27.18 5.42 -22.37
N PHE A 10 -28.42 4.94 -22.19
CA PHE A 10 -28.79 4.15 -21.03
C PHE A 10 -28.30 2.72 -21.20
N HIS A 11 -27.86 2.12 -20.09
CA HIS A 11 -27.56 0.70 -20.00
C HIS A 11 -28.30 0.11 -18.81
N SER A 12 -28.82 -1.10 -18.99
CA SER A 12 -29.45 -1.90 -17.94
C SER A 12 -28.79 -3.28 -17.89
N THR A 13 -28.53 -3.76 -16.68
CA THR A 13 -28.10 -5.14 -16.43
C THR A 13 -29.16 -5.83 -15.58
N GLU A 14 -29.63 -6.99 -16.03
CA GLU A 14 -30.54 -7.83 -15.25
C GLU A 14 -29.73 -8.86 -14.47
N VAL A 15 -30.01 -9.01 -13.18
CA VAL A 15 -29.25 -9.85 -12.24
C VAL A 15 -30.22 -10.72 -11.47
N ALA A 16 -29.89 -12.00 -11.28
CA ALA A 16 -30.70 -12.91 -10.49
C ALA A 16 -30.75 -12.49 -9.00
N PRO A 17 -31.86 -12.76 -8.28
CA PRO A 17 -32.07 -12.28 -6.91
C PRO A 17 -30.98 -12.68 -5.90
N ASP A 18 -30.36 -13.84 -6.11
CA ASP A 18 -29.36 -14.42 -5.18
C ASP A 18 -27.91 -14.20 -5.65
N THR A 19 -27.69 -13.25 -6.57
CA THR A 19 -26.36 -13.01 -7.17
C THR A 19 -25.82 -11.62 -6.80
N LEU A 20 -24.62 -11.59 -6.22
CA LEU A 20 -23.89 -10.34 -6.03
C LEU A 20 -23.46 -9.78 -7.40
N HIS A 21 -23.92 -8.59 -7.74
CA HIS A 21 -23.51 -7.87 -8.94
C HIS A 21 -22.75 -6.60 -8.57
N ALA A 22 -21.54 -6.46 -9.12
CA ALA A 22 -20.73 -5.26 -9.03
C ALA A 22 -20.41 -4.77 -10.45
N THR A 23 -20.60 -3.48 -10.69
CA THR A 23 -20.18 -2.82 -11.94
C THR A 23 -18.98 -1.93 -11.66
N LEU A 24 -17.87 -2.18 -12.36
CA LEU A 24 -16.69 -1.33 -12.35
C LEU A 24 -16.70 -0.46 -13.61
N PHE A 25 -16.70 0.86 -13.43
CA PHE A 25 -16.60 1.80 -14.55
C PHE A 25 -15.16 2.30 -14.67
N VAL A 26 -14.54 2.06 -15.84
CA VAL A 26 -13.30 2.72 -16.23
C VAL A 26 -13.69 3.92 -17.08
N PHE A 27 -13.39 5.13 -16.59
CA PHE A 27 -13.63 6.35 -17.33
C PHE A 27 -12.35 6.76 -18.04
N ASP A 28 -12.36 6.66 -19.37
CA ASP A 28 -11.31 7.25 -20.19
C ASP A 28 -11.45 8.78 -20.14
N SER A 29 -10.45 9.45 -19.56
CA SER A 29 -10.41 10.90 -19.43
C SER A 29 -10.38 11.62 -20.78
N GLN A 30 -10.10 10.92 -21.89
CA GLN A 30 -10.17 11.47 -23.25
C GLN A 30 -11.62 11.77 -23.70
N CYS A 31 -12.64 11.13 -23.11
CA CYS A 31 -14.03 11.25 -23.55
C CYS A 31 -14.83 12.39 -22.88
N GLY A 32 -14.17 13.21 -22.05
CA GLY A 32 -14.80 14.32 -21.33
C GLY A 32 -15.51 13.91 -20.03
N PHE A 33 -15.87 14.91 -19.22
CA PHE A 33 -16.41 14.74 -17.87
C PHE A 33 -17.80 15.37 -17.72
N VAL A 34 -18.73 14.64 -17.10
CA VAL A 34 -20.08 15.14 -16.77
C VAL A 34 -20.26 15.07 -15.24
N GLU A 35 -20.16 16.23 -14.59
CA GLU A 35 -20.19 16.39 -13.13
C GLU A 35 -21.48 15.86 -12.49
N PHE A 36 -22.61 16.02 -13.18
CA PHE A 36 -23.95 15.62 -12.72
C PHE A 36 -24.53 14.49 -13.56
N ALA A 37 -23.76 13.42 -13.77
CA ALA A 37 -24.26 12.27 -14.49
C ALA A 37 -25.40 11.58 -13.70
N PRO A 38 -26.62 11.49 -14.27
CA PRO A 38 -27.72 10.80 -13.59
C PRO A 38 -27.42 9.31 -13.49
N VAL A 39 -27.67 8.72 -12.31
CA VAL A 39 -27.55 7.28 -12.08
C VAL A 39 -28.95 6.74 -11.81
N LEU A 40 -29.36 5.73 -12.60
CA LEU A 40 -30.59 5.01 -12.33
C LEU A 40 -30.33 4.04 -11.18
N GLY A 41 -31.05 4.22 -10.08
CA GLY A 41 -31.10 3.25 -8.98
C GLY A 41 -32.01 2.06 -9.33
N PRO A 42 -32.21 1.12 -8.38
CA PRO A 42 -33.22 0.07 -8.50
C PRO A 42 -34.58 0.62 -8.91
N VAL A 43 -35.41 -0.21 -9.56
CA VAL A 43 -36.71 0.18 -10.15
C VAL A 43 -37.63 0.93 -9.18
N ASP A 44 -37.55 0.62 -7.88
CA ASP A 44 -38.38 1.21 -6.83
C ASP A 44 -37.79 2.49 -6.20
N LEU A 45 -36.62 2.94 -6.64
CA LEU A 45 -35.93 4.12 -6.13
C LEU A 45 -35.96 5.26 -7.13
N ALA A 46 -36.20 6.48 -6.64
CA ALA A 46 -36.14 7.68 -7.45
C ALA A 46 -34.74 7.86 -8.06
N SER A 47 -34.68 8.34 -9.31
CA SER A 47 -33.41 8.69 -9.96
C SER A 47 -32.62 9.65 -9.07
N SER A 48 -31.35 9.33 -8.81
CA SER A 48 -30.47 10.21 -8.03
C SER A 48 -29.28 10.63 -8.88
N THR A 49 -28.82 11.86 -8.66
CA THR A 49 -27.59 12.35 -9.24
C THR A 49 -26.47 12.03 -8.28
N GLN A 50 -25.44 11.31 -8.74
CA GLN A 50 -24.21 11.19 -7.98
C GLN A 50 -23.32 12.40 -8.32
N PRO A 51 -23.09 13.34 -7.39
CA PRO A 51 -22.13 14.41 -7.61
C PRO A 51 -20.75 13.79 -7.74
N ARG A 52 -20.16 13.92 -8.93
CA ARG A 52 -18.79 13.49 -9.19
C ARG A 52 -17.95 14.74 -9.10
N ASP A 53 -17.63 15.16 -7.88
CA ASP A 53 -16.65 16.21 -7.65
C ASP A 53 -15.33 15.51 -7.29
N PRO A 54 -14.26 15.64 -8.10
CA PRO A 54 -12.95 15.12 -7.75
C PRO A 54 -12.31 15.88 -6.57
N ALA A 55 -13.03 16.80 -5.91
CA ALA A 55 -12.57 17.65 -4.82
C ALA A 55 -11.28 18.42 -5.18
N GLY A 56 -11.19 18.85 -6.45
CA GLY A 56 -10.03 19.55 -6.99
C GLY A 56 -8.83 18.67 -7.36
N VAL A 57 -8.92 17.34 -7.26
CA VAL A 57 -7.83 16.44 -7.66
C VAL A 57 -7.83 16.25 -9.18
N MET A 58 -6.70 16.60 -9.83
CA MET A 58 -6.57 16.46 -11.28
C MET A 58 -6.33 14.99 -11.68
N PRO A 59 -6.85 14.53 -12.84
CA PRO A 59 -6.58 13.18 -13.35
C PRO A 59 -5.08 12.85 -13.45
N ALA A 60 -4.25 13.83 -13.83
CA ALA A 60 -2.80 13.67 -13.86
C ALA A 60 -2.19 13.42 -12.46
N ALA A 61 -2.76 14.03 -11.41
CA ALA A 61 -2.31 13.80 -10.04
C ALA A 61 -2.67 12.37 -9.58
N LEU A 62 -3.86 11.87 -9.95
CA LEU A 62 -4.24 10.48 -9.69
C LEU A 62 -3.36 9.49 -10.47
N ALA A 63 -3.07 9.77 -11.75
CA ALA A 63 -2.17 8.93 -12.54
C ALA A 63 -0.77 8.86 -11.92
N ASN A 64 -0.19 10.01 -11.54
CA ASN A 64 1.09 10.06 -10.83
C ASN A 64 1.07 9.29 -9.50
N MET A 65 -0.05 9.35 -8.77
CA MET A 65 -0.23 8.61 -7.53
C MET A 65 -0.25 7.09 -7.76
N VAL A 66 -0.95 6.63 -8.79
CA VAL A 66 -0.96 5.22 -9.20
C VAL A 66 0.44 4.77 -9.65
N ASP A 67 1.12 5.58 -10.46
CA ASP A 67 2.47 5.25 -10.96
C ASP A 67 3.50 5.18 -9.82
N THR A 68 3.41 6.07 -8.83
CA THR A 68 4.29 6.06 -7.66
C THR A 68 4.03 4.87 -6.75
N MET A 69 2.76 4.49 -6.54
CA MET A 69 2.37 3.26 -5.84
C MET A 69 2.90 2.02 -6.57
N HIS A 70 2.69 1.92 -7.89
CA HIS A 70 3.17 0.79 -8.68
C HIS A 70 4.70 0.68 -8.67
N SER A 71 5.39 1.82 -8.73
CA SER A 71 6.85 1.88 -8.62
C SER A 71 7.33 1.37 -7.24
N TRP A 72 6.62 1.72 -6.17
CA TRP A 72 6.90 1.22 -4.83
C TRP A 72 6.69 -0.30 -4.72
N GLU A 73 5.57 -0.82 -5.24
CA GLU A 73 5.26 -2.26 -5.23
C GLU A 73 6.34 -3.06 -5.95
N LYS A 74 6.77 -2.59 -7.12
CA LYS A 74 7.85 -3.22 -7.89
C LYS A 74 9.16 -3.25 -7.11
N LEU A 75 9.53 -2.15 -6.44
CA LEU A 75 10.75 -2.10 -5.61
C LEU A 75 10.67 -3.04 -4.40
N MET A 76 9.49 -3.20 -3.81
CA MET A 76 9.27 -4.15 -2.72
C MET A 76 9.38 -5.60 -3.21
N GLU A 77 8.81 -5.92 -4.36
CA GLU A 77 8.92 -7.24 -4.98
C GLU A 77 10.37 -7.56 -5.35
N GLU A 78 11.08 -6.62 -6.00
CA GLU A 78 12.52 -6.76 -6.31
C GLU A 78 13.34 -7.00 -5.04
N GLY A 79 13.08 -6.22 -3.98
CA GLY A 79 13.76 -6.37 -2.69
C GLY A 79 13.53 -7.74 -2.07
N GLN A 80 12.29 -8.23 -2.10
CA GLN A 80 11.91 -9.54 -1.58
C GLN A 80 12.59 -10.67 -2.37
N GLN A 81 12.57 -10.60 -3.70
CA GLN A 81 13.24 -11.58 -4.57
C GLN A 81 14.73 -11.65 -4.30
N HIS A 82 15.41 -10.49 -4.17
CA HIS A 82 16.83 -10.46 -3.81
C HIS A 82 17.09 -11.06 -2.43
N SER A 83 16.24 -10.78 -1.44
CA SER A 83 16.35 -11.40 -0.10
C SER A 83 16.20 -12.92 -0.13
N GLU A 84 15.28 -13.46 -0.93
CA GLU A 84 15.11 -14.91 -1.09
C GLU A 84 16.34 -15.60 -1.70
N HIS A 85 17.11 -14.87 -2.52
CA HIS A 85 18.37 -15.34 -3.10
C HIS A 85 19.61 -14.98 -2.27
N ALA A 86 19.43 -14.45 -1.05
CA ALA A 86 20.51 -13.96 -0.19
C ALA A 86 21.38 -12.84 -0.80
N GLU A 87 20.84 -12.09 -1.75
CA GLU A 87 21.48 -10.96 -2.42
C GLU A 87 21.26 -9.66 -1.62
N TRP A 88 21.73 -9.65 -0.37
CA TRP A 88 21.35 -8.66 0.65
C TRP A 88 21.59 -7.21 0.25
N GLU A 89 22.70 -6.90 -0.43
CA GLU A 89 22.97 -5.53 -0.87
C GLU A 89 21.97 -5.04 -1.92
N HIS A 90 21.54 -5.93 -2.82
CA HIS A 90 20.53 -5.63 -3.81
C HIS A 90 19.15 -5.46 -3.18
N ALA A 91 18.80 -6.35 -2.24
CA ALA A 91 17.58 -6.24 -1.45
C ALA A 91 17.50 -4.91 -0.69
N LEU A 92 18.54 -4.58 0.07
CA LEU A 92 18.63 -3.31 0.81
C LEU A 92 18.54 -2.10 -0.12
N ARG A 93 19.16 -2.15 -1.30
CA ARG A 93 19.07 -1.06 -2.28
C ARG A 93 17.64 -0.87 -2.79
N ALA A 94 16.92 -1.95 -3.07
CA ALA A 94 15.54 -1.91 -3.53
C ALA A 94 14.61 -1.36 -2.44
N PHE A 95 14.71 -1.89 -1.22
CA PHE A 95 13.92 -1.40 -0.08
C PHE A 95 14.22 0.06 0.28
N ASN A 96 15.48 0.50 0.25
CA ASN A 96 15.79 1.92 0.49
C ASN A 96 15.20 2.86 -0.56
N LYS A 97 15.13 2.42 -1.83
CA LYS A 97 14.42 3.19 -2.86
C LYS A 97 12.92 3.25 -2.58
N ALA A 98 12.31 2.14 -2.15
CA ALA A 98 10.90 2.10 -1.77
C ALA A 98 10.62 3.03 -0.58
N LEU A 99 11.48 3.01 0.45
CA LEU A 99 11.39 3.93 1.59
C LEU A 99 11.44 5.40 1.15
N ASN A 100 12.37 5.73 0.25
CA ASN A 100 12.52 7.09 -0.28
C ASN A 100 11.25 7.56 -1.04
N LEU A 101 10.54 6.67 -1.73
CA LEU A 101 9.26 7.04 -2.35
C LEU A 101 8.21 7.44 -1.30
N CYS A 102 8.13 6.71 -0.18
CA CYS A 102 7.21 7.04 0.91
C CYS A 102 7.50 8.41 1.54
N GLU A 103 8.77 8.81 1.62
CA GLU A 103 9.21 10.02 2.32
C GLU A 103 9.27 11.26 1.41
N SER A 104 9.68 11.08 0.15
CA SER A 104 10.00 12.20 -0.74
C SER A 104 8.86 12.59 -1.68
N VAL A 105 7.87 11.73 -1.91
CA VAL A 105 6.76 12.02 -2.83
C VAL A 105 5.62 12.73 -2.08
N PRO A 106 5.31 14.00 -2.41
CA PRO A 106 4.19 14.70 -1.78
C PRO A 106 2.86 14.01 -2.08
N GLY A 107 2.06 13.76 -1.04
CA GLY A 107 0.76 13.11 -1.20
C GLY A 107 0.84 11.61 -1.50
N PHE A 108 1.97 10.95 -1.23
CA PHE A 108 2.09 9.50 -1.31
C PHE A 108 0.99 8.82 -0.48
N PRO A 109 0.20 7.89 -1.05
CA PRO A 109 -0.90 7.24 -0.34
C PRO A 109 -0.44 6.52 0.92
N ASN A 110 -1.10 6.77 2.05
CA ASN A 110 -0.86 6.11 3.34
C ASN A 110 0.65 5.92 3.67
N PRO A 111 1.44 7.01 3.73
CA PRO A 111 2.89 6.94 3.75
C PRO A 111 3.41 6.29 5.03
N VAL A 112 2.72 6.46 6.15
CA VAL A 112 3.08 5.86 7.44
C VAL A 112 3.03 4.33 7.36
N ARG A 113 1.91 3.77 6.86
CA ARG A 113 1.76 2.31 6.74
C ARG A 113 2.83 1.70 5.85
N TYR A 114 3.05 2.26 4.66
CA TYR A 114 4.04 1.70 3.73
C TYR A 114 5.47 1.92 4.21
N LYS A 115 5.76 3.04 4.89
CA LYS A 115 7.05 3.23 5.56
C LYS A 115 7.32 2.13 6.58
N HIS A 116 6.35 1.81 7.45
CA HIS A 116 6.49 0.70 8.39
C HIS A 116 6.73 -0.61 7.66
N GLN A 117 5.95 -0.93 6.63
CA GLN A 117 6.15 -2.16 5.86
C GLN A 117 7.57 -2.28 5.28
N VAL A 118 8.14 -1.19 4.72
CA VAL A 118 9.52 -1.18 4.22
C VAL A 118 10.53 -1.32 5.37
N SER A 119 10.31 -0.65 6.50
CA SER A 119 11.19 -0.73 7.67
C SER A 119 11.30 -2.16 8.21
N GLY A 120 10.21 -2.93 8.22
CA GLY A 120 10.22 -4.33 8.64
C GLY A 120 11.12 -5.19 7.73
N GLN A 121 10.99 -4.99 6.41
CA GLN A 121 11.84 -5.65 5.43
C GLN A 121 13.32 -5.25 5.56
N LEU A 122 13.60 -3.96 5.78
CA LEU A 122 14.95 -3.47 6.02
C LEU A 122 15.54 -4.05 7.31
N GLY A 123 14.78 -4.08 8.40
CA GLY A 123 15.22 -4.65 9.68
C GLY A 123 15.57 -6.12 9.54
N ASN A 124 14.66 -6.91 8.96
CA ASN A 124 14.87 -8.33 8.72
C ASN A 124 16.06 -8.60 7.78
N THR A 125 16.17 -7.86 6.67
CA THR A 125 17.28 -8.01 5.72
C THR A 125 18.62 -7.64 6.36
N ASN A 126 18.69 -6.57 7.16
CA ASN A 126 19.91 -6.22 7.90
C ASN A 126 20.29 -7.32 8.89
N ARG A 127 19.33 -7.91 9.60
CA ARG A 127 19.60 -9.06 10.49
C ARG A 127 20.16 -10.25 9.71
N GLN A 128 19.54 -10.63 8.59
CA GLN A 128 20.02 -11.74 7.75
C GLN A 128 21.40 -11.47 7.16
N PHE A 129 21.72 -10.21 6.88
CA PHE A 129 23.05 -9.78 6.44
C PHE A 129 24.08 -9.68 7.58
N GLY A 130 23.69 -9.92 8.84
CA GLY A 130 24.58 -9.82 10.01
C GLY A 130 24.82 -8.40 10.52
N ARG A 131 24.04 -7.42 10.03
CA ARG A 131 24.10 -6.00 10.45
C ARG A 131 23.13 -5.74 11.59
N TYR A 132 23.38 -6.35 12.75
CA TYR A 132 22.42 -6.38 13.87
C TYR A 132 22.13 -5.01 14.47
N GLU A 133 23.13 -4.14 14.63
CA GLU A 133 22.93 -2.76 15.13
C GLU A 133 21.96 -1.97 14.22
N GLN A 134 22.15 -2.05 12.91
CA GLN A 134 21.27 -1.38 11.94
C GLN A 134 19.85 -1.97 11.97
N ALA A 135 19.74 -3.30 12.12
CA ALA A 135 18.44 -3.94 12.26
C ALA A 135 17.70 -3.48 13.52
N ARG A 136 18.40 -3.39 14.66
CA ARG A 136 17.85 -2.89 15.93
C ARG A 136 17.33 -1.46 15.75
N ASP A 137 18.19 -0.55 15.29
CA ASP A 137 17.85 0.88 15.19
C ASP A 137 16.63 1.12 14.28
N ILE A 138 16.52 0.37 13.17
CA ILE A 138 15.38 0.46 12.26
C ILE A 138 14.09 -0.04 12.91
N LEU A 139 14.14 -1.19 13.59
CA LEU A 139 12.98 -1.81 14.20
C LEU A 139 12.49 -1.00 15.42
N GLU A 140 13.39 -0.52 16.27
CA GLU A 140 13.05 0.32 17.42
C GLU A 140 12.40 1.62 16.99
N LYS A 141 13.01 2.33 16.03
CA LYS A 141 12.43 3.57 15.50
C LYS A 141 11.04 3.33 14.91
N ALA A 142 10.85 2.22 14.20
CA ALA A 142 9.55 1.90 13.64
C ALA A 142 8.52 1.55 14.71
N LEU A 143 8.90 0.86 15.79
CA LEU A 143 8.04 0.59 16.95
C LEU A 143 7.70 1.86 17.72
N GLU A 144 8.61 2.82 17.86
CA GLU A 144 8.32 4.12 18.48
C GLU A 144 7.29 4.93 17.67
N GLU A 145 7.35 4.84 16.35
CA GLU A 145 6.39 5.49 15.43
C GLU A 145 5.06 4.72 15.37
N MET A 146 5.09 3.40 15.58
CA MET A 146 3.96 2.49 15.49
C MET A 146 3.28 2.31 16.86
N GLY A 147 2.04 2.75 16.99
CA GLY A 147 1.25 2.46 18.20
C GLY A 147 1.03 0.95 18.41
N PRO A 148 0.78 0.49 19.65
CA PRO A 148 0.66 -0.93 20.01
C PRO A 148 -0.53 -1.64 19.35
N GLU A 149 -1.48 -0.89 18.80
CA GLU A 149 -2.67 -1.41 18.11
C GLU A 149 -2.39 -1.85 16.65
N SER A 150 -1.19 -1.60 16.12
CA SER A 150 -0.84 -2.01 14.75
C SER A 150 -0.65 -3.51 14.67
N SER A 151 -1.20 -4.15 13.64
CA SER A 151 -0.99 -5.59 13.38
C SER A 151 0.49 -5.97 13.25
N GLU A 152 1.29 -5.07 12.72
CA GLU A 152 2.72 -5.21 12.45
C GLU A 152 3.57 -5.09 13.73
N HIS A 153 3.01 -4.54 14.82
CA HIS A 153 3.74 -4.32 16.07
C HIS A 153 4.30 -5.64 16.63
N ILE A 154 3.46 -6.68 16.64
CA ILE A 154 3.85 -8.01 17.14
C ILE A 154 4.97 -8.62 16.28
N GLU A 155 4.91 -8.45 14.96
CA GLU A 155 5.94 -8.96 14.05
C GLU A 155 7.28 -8.26 14.30
N PHE A 156 7.26 -6.94 14.53
CA PHE A 156 8.45 -6.14 14.78
C PHE A 156 9.09 -6.46 16.13
N CYS A 157 8.28 -6.60 17.17
CA CYS A 157 8.68 -7.09 18.49
C CYS A 157 9.36 -8.46 18.38
N GLY A 158 8.75 -9.39 17.63
CA GLY A 158 9.32 -10.72 17.37
C GLY A 158 10.69 -10.65 16.69
N GLU A 159 10.80 -9.88 15.61
CA GLU A 159 12.04 -9.71 14.86
C GLU A 159 13.13 -9.04 15.69
N LEU A 160 12.78 -7.97 16.43
CA LEU A 160 13.68 -7.26 17.33
C LEU A 160 14.21 -8.19 18.45
N GLY A 161 13.36 -9.06 18.99
CA GLY A 161 13.77 -10.10 19.93
C GLY A 161 14.81 -11.07 19.33
N VAL A 162 14.69 -11.42 18.05
CA VAL A 162 15.70 -12.24 17.35
C VAL A 162 17.01 -11.47 17.16
N VAL A 163 16.93 -10.19 16.77
CA VAL A 163 18.10 -9.30 16.65
C VAL A 163 18.87 -9.24 17.98
N TYR A 164 18.17 -8.97 19.09
CA TYR A 164 18.79 -8.91 20.40
C TYR A 164 19.47 -10.22 20.83
N ARG A 165 18.88 -11.37 20.48
CA ARG A 165 19.53 -12.67 20.71
C ARG A 165 20.84 -12.83 19.93
N HIS A 166 20.88 -12.39 18.68
CA HIS A 166 22.12 -12.39 17.90
C HIS A 166 23.20 -11.47 18.50
N MET A 167 22.79 -10.42 19.19
CA MET A 167 23.67 -9.48 19.90
C MET A 167 24.06 -9.96 21.31
N ASN A 168 23.54 -11.11 21.78
CA ASN A 168 23.65 -11.60 23.17
C ASN A 168 23.00 -10.71 24.24
N HIS A 169 22.04 -9.87 23.84
CA HIS A 169 21.25 -9.02 24.73
C HIS A 169 19.98 -9.76 25.18
N PHE A 170 20.14 -10.73 26.08
CA PHE A 170 19.03 -11.64 26.42
C PHE A 170 17.91 -10.99 27.24
N GLU A 171 18.22 -9.99 28.07
CA GLU A 171 17.20 -9.24 28.82
C GLU A 171 16.35 -8.39 27.88
N ASP A 172 16.99 -7.64 26.96
CA ASP A 172 16.28 -6.86 25.94
C ASP A 172 15.43 -7.76 25.04
N ALA A 173 15.93 -8.93 24.64
CA ALA A 173 15.18 -9.91 23.87
C ALA A 173 13.94 -10.47 24.59
N LYS A 174 13.96 -10.50 25.92
CA LYS A 174 12.81 -10.93 26.72
C LYS A 174 11.74 -9.83 26.78
N LEU A 175 12.18 -8.58 26.95
CA LEU A 175 11.30 -7.41 26.98
C LEU A 175 10.69 -7.11 25.60
N ALA A 176 11.41 -7.39 24.52
CA ALA A 176 10.91 -7.20 23.15
C ALA A 176 9.71 -8.08 22.78
N LYS A 177 9.30 -9.04 23.63
CA LYS A 177 8.13 -9.91 23.38
C LYS A 177 6.82 -9.41 24.02
N GLU A 178 6.90 -8.38 24.86
CA GLU A 178 5.79 -7.78 25.60
C GLU A 178 5.24 -6.56 24.85
#